data_AF-A0AAV3SLX3-F1
#
_entry.id   AF-A0AAV3SLX3-F1
#
_cell.length_a   1.000
_cell.length_b   1.000
_cell.length_c   1.000
_cell.angle_alpha   90.00
_cell.angle_beta   90.00
_cell.angle_gamma   90.00
#
_symmetry.space_group_name_H-M   'P 1'
#
loop_
_entity.id
_entity.type
_entity.pdbx_description
1 polymer ?
#
loop_
_entity_poly.entity_id
_entity_poly.type
_entity_poly.pdbx_seq_one_letter_code
_entity_poly.pdbx_strand_id
1 'polypeptide(L)'
;MPVADLHVHTTNSDGRMALADVPDAARTADVGVVAITDHERLHPDLETPIDDLAGTTAIHGIELRVETESGQVDLLGYGVAPTAELRTELDRLQNDRIERGRAIIDCVEERLDCDLALEPTEGIGRPHIARTIARSDADYDYEGAFAEVIGNDCPCFVARDLPTFERGAALLADACGVVSLAHPLRYDDPAAALALAASDHVDAVERYYDYGRPVDVAPVTRAIERHGLLETGGSDAHDGVLGRAGLDGDEYDAFRERLAASLPEGVPRP
;
A
#
# COMPACT_ATOMS: atom_id res chain seq x y z
N MET A 1 22.31 0.93 4.59
CA MET A 1 21.16 1.85 4.45
C MET A 1 20.41 1.41 3.22
N PRO A 2 19.08 1.50 3.20
CA PRO A 2 18.31 1.08 2.05
C PRO A 2 18.67 1.92 0.83
N VAL A 3 18.81 1.29 -0.32
CA VAL A 3 18.97 1.96 -1.62
C VAL A 3 17.64 2.07 -2.36
N ALA A 4 16.64 1.26 -1.94
CA ALA A 4 15.30 1.22 -2.49
C ALA A 4 14.24 1.20 -1.39
N ASP A 5 13.22 2.05 -1.52
CA ASP A 5 12.02 2.05 -0.69
C ASP A 5 10.82 1.62 -1.54
N LEU A 6 10.36 0.38 -1.35
CA LEU A 6 9.38 -0.25 -2.23
C LEU A 6 7.94 -0.15 -1.71
N HIS A 7 7.65 0.74 -0.76
CA HIS A 7 6.29 0.89 -0.24
C HIS A 7 6.05 2.35 0.18
N VAL A 8 5.51 3.15 -0.74
CA VAL A 8 5.31 4.60 -0.54
C VAL A 8 3.95 5.03 -1.06
N HIS A 9 3.26 5.83 -0.25
CA HIS A 9 1.95 6.41 -0.54
C HIS A 9 2.05 7.90 -0.85
N THR A 10 1.30 8.34 -1.85
CA THR A 10 1.23 9.74 -2.25
C THR A 10 -0.14 10.34 -1.93
N THR A 11 -0.33 11.61 -2.26
CA THR A 11 -1.66 12.25 -2.24
C THR A 11 -2.66 11.63 -3.21
N ASN A 12 -2.24 10.68 -4.06
CA ASN A 12 -3.15 9.92 -4.90
C ASN A 12 -3.96 8.89 -4.07
N SER A 13 -3.52 8.51 -2.88
CA SER A 13 -4.34 7.76 -1.92
C SER A 13 -4.44 8.52 -0.60
N ASP A 14 -3.90 8.00 0.50
CA ASP A 14 -4.00 8.58 1.84
C ASP A 14 -2.67 9.11 2.40
N GLY A 15 -1.62 9.09 1.58
CA GLY A 15 -0.37 9.80 1.80
C GLY A 15 -0.53 11.32 1.73
N ARG A 16 0.54 12.03 2.07
CA ARG A 16 0.59 13.50 2.15
C ARG A 16 1.62 14.12 1.21
N MET A 17 2.47 13.31 0.61
CA MET A 17 3.51 13.75 -0.32
C MET A 17 2.97 13.67 -1.75
N ALA A 18 3.12 14.74 -2.54
CA ALA A 18 2.79 14.68 -3.96
C ALA A 18 3.87 13.90 -4.72
N LEU A 19 3.54 13.27 -5.86
CA LEU A 19 4.53 12.57 -6.67
C LEU A 19 5.74 13.44 -7.04
N ALA A 20 5.48 14.72 -7.33
CA ALA A 20 6.52 15.69 -7.68
C ALA A 20 7.54 15.96 -6.55
N ASP A 21 7.19 15.67 -5.29
CA ASP A 21 8.04 15.87 -4.13
C ASP A 21 8.89 14.61 -3.81
N VAL A 22 8.57 13.46 -4.40
CA VAL A 22 9.29 12.19 -4.19
C VAL A 22 10.79 12.31 -4.46
N PRO A 23 11.28 12.97 -5.53
CA PRO A 23 12.71 13.07 -5.78
C PRO A 23 13.47 13.82 -4.68
N ASP A 24 12.84 14.83 -4.08
CA ASP A 24 13.44 15.62 -3.01
C ASP A 24 13.51 14.82 -1.71
N ALA A 25 12.46 14.05 -1.42
CA ALA A 25 12.43 13.13 -0.29
C ALA A 25 13.45 11.98 -0.46
N ALA A 26 13.53 11.37 -1.64
CA ALA A 26 14.47 10.30 -1.97
C ALA A 26 15.92 10.76 -1.82
N ARG A 27 16.28 11.93 -2.36
CA ARG A 27 17.61 12.54 -2.18
C ARG A 27 17.94 12.83 -0.72
N THR A 28 16.95 13.23 0.08
CA THR A 28 17.13 13.49 1.51
C THR A 28 17.38 12.19 2.28
N ALA A 29 16.73 11.10 1.87
CA ALA A 29 16.85 9.77 2.46
C ALA A 29 18.06 8.96 1.94
N ASP A 30 18.78 9.46 0.91
CA ASP A 30 19.84 8.73 0.20
C ASP A 30 19.34 7.42 -0.44
N VAL A 31 18.10 7.44 -0.95
CA VAL A 31 17.44 6.33 -1.65
C VAL A 31 17.38 6.65 -3.14
N GLY A 32 17.80 5.72 -3.99
CA GLY A 32 17.82 5.90 -5.45
C GLY A 32 16.56 5.41 -6.16
N VAL A 33 15.78 4.54 -5.50
CA VAL A 33 14.62 3.85 -6.08
C VAL A 33 13.43 3.91 -5.15
N VAL A 34 12.27 4.29 -5.67
CA VAL A 34 11.02 4.38 -4.91
C VAL A 34 9.90 3.67 -5.67
N ALA A 35 9.15 2.78 -5.01
CA ALA A 35 7.91 2.27 -5.57
C ALA A 35 6.71 3.07 -5.05
N ILE A 36 5.89 3.59 -5.97
CA ILE A 36 4.67 4.31 -5.63
C ILE A 36 3.53 3.29 -5.60
N THR A 37 3.03 2.99 -4.41
CA THR A 37 2.10 1.87 -4.15
C THR A 37 0.81 2.35 -3.50
N ASP A 38 0.23 3.43 -4.04
CA ASP A 38 -1.02 4.01 -3.54
C ASP A 38 -2.14 2.96 -3.40
N HIS A 39 -2.93 3.09 -2.33
CA HIS A 39 -4.02 2.17 -2.03
C HIS A 39 -5.09 2.14 -3.13
N GLU A 40 -5.13 1.02 -3.86
CA GLU A 40 -6.08 0.68 -4.92
C GLU A 40 -6.26 1.77 -5.98
N ARG A 41 -5.21 2.55 -6.22
CA ARG A 41 -5.17 3.55 -7.29
C ARG A 41 -3.80 3.51 -7.94
N LEU A 42 -3.81 3.37 -9.26
CA LEU A 42 -2.61 3.59 -10.05
C LEU A 42 -2.34 5.07 -10.13
N HIS A 43 -1.09 5.49 -9.87
CA HIS A 43 -0.75 6.90 -9.99
C HIS A 43 -0.94 7.37 -11.45
N PRO A 44 -1.72 8.43 -11.72
CA PRO A 44 -2.06 8.84 -13.08
C PRO A 44 -0.90 9.47 -13.85
N ASP A 45 0.07 10.07 -13.13
CA ASP A 45 1.26 10.70 -13.72
C ASP A 45 2.44 9.75 -13.92
N LEU A 46 2.27 8.44 -13.62
CA LEU A 46 3.22 7.41 -14.00
C LEU A 46 2.68 6.69 -15.25
N GLU A 47 3.41 6.81 -16.35
CA GLU A 47 2.94 6.34 -17.67
C GLU A 47 3.44 4.94 -18.00
N THR A 48 4.55 4.54 -17.38
CA THR A 48 5.20 3.26 -17.65
C THR A 48 5.45 2.49 -16.35
N PRO A 49 5.72 1.18 -16.42
CA PRO A 49 6.08 0.41 -15.24
C PRO A 49 7.27 1.00 -14.44
N ILE A 50 8.17 1.73 -15.12
CA ILE A 50 9.41 2.30 -14.57
C ILE A 50 9.65 3.68 -15.18
N ASP A 51 9.52 4.74 -14.37
CA ASP A 51 9.75 6.12 -14.80
C ASP A 51 10.97 6.74 -14.09
N ASP A 52 11.56 7.79 -14.68
CA ASP A 52 12.58 8.62 -14.03
C ASP A 52 11.94 9.90 -13.49
N LEU A 53 11.94 10.06 -12.16
CA LEU A 53 11.51 11.28 -11.49
C LEU A 53 12.76 12.08 -11.10
N ALA A 54 13.28 12.86 -12.05
CA ALA A 54 14.43 13.74 -11.84
C ALA A 54 15.67 13.03 -11.25
N GLY A 55 16.01 11.86 -11.79
CA GLY A 55 17.13 11.03 -11.34
C GLY A 55 16.80 10.04 -10.21
N THR A 56 15.54 9.98 -9.77
CA THR A 56 15.04 8.90 -8.90
C THR A 56 14.28 7.89 -9.75
N THR A 57 14.65 6.61 -9.70
CA THR A 57 13.89 5.56 -10.37
C THR A 57 12.55 5.38 -9.62
N ALA A 58 11.44 5.62 -10.31
CA ALA A 58 10.11 5.37 -9.79
C ALA A 58 9.54 4.09 -10.38
N ILE A 59 9.19 3.14 -9.52
CA ILE A 59 8.47 1.92 -9.91
C ILE A 59 6.98 2.22 -9.77
N HIS A 60 6.24 2.10 -10.88
CA HIS A 60 4.80 2.20 -10.84
C HIS A 60 4.26 0.95 -10.17
N GLY A 61 3.71 1.12 -8.97
CA GLY A 61 3.14 0.03 -8.18
C GLY A 61 1.71 0.31 -7.77
N ILE A 62 1.20 -0.56 -6.90
CA ILE A 62 -0.12 -0.46 -6.28
C ILE A 62 -0.13 -1.27 -5.00
N GLU A 63 -0.83 -0.81 -3.98
CA GLU A 63 -1.22 -1.65 -2.84
C GLU A 63 -2.71 -2.00 -2.96
N LEU A 64 -3.01 -3.28 -3.04
CA LEU A 64 -4.36 -3.82 -3.15
C LEU A 64 -4.74 -4.55 -1.87
N ARG A 65 -5.75 -4.05 -1.16
CA ARG A 65 -6.35 -4.77 -0.05
C ARG A 65 -7.24 -5.91 -0.54
N VAL A 66 -7.11 -7.07 0.08
CA VAL A 66 -7.88 -8.28 -0.23
C VAL A 66 -8.45 -8.93 1.02
N GLU A 67 -9.54 -9.67 0.86
CA GLU A 67 -10.18 -10.46 1.91
C GLU A 67 -9.67 -11.90 1.93
N THR A 68 -9.51 -12.45 3.13
CA THR A 68 -9.03 -13.79 3.44
C THR A 68 -9.94 -14.43 4.48
N GLU A 69 -9.85 -15.76 4.69
CA GLU A 69 -10.59 -16.43 5.76
C GLU A 69 -10.24 -15.89 7.17
N SER A 70 -9.03 -15.35 7.34
CA SER A 70 -8.51 -14.84 8.61
C SER A 70 -8.64 -13.32 8.79
N GLY A 71 -9.25 -12.60 7.84
CA GLY A 71 -9.35 -11.14 7.87
C GLY A 71 -8.91 -10.49 6.56
N GLN A 72 -8.24 -9.35 6.63
CA GLN A 72 -7.82 -8.59 5.46
C GLN A 72 -6.29 -8.50 5.41
N VAL A 73 -5.73 -8.63 4.22
CA VAL A 73 -4.30 -8.41 3.98
C VAL A 73 -4.11 -7.48 2.79
N ASP A 74 -2.94 -6.90 2.69
CA ASP A 74 -2.55 -6.03 1.61
C ASP A 74 -1.49 -6.72 0.72
N LEU A 75 -1.66 -6.58 -0.59
CA LEU A 75 -0.74 -7.07 -1.61
C LEU A 75 -0.13 -5.89 -2.36
N LEU A 76 1.19 -5.91 -2.53
CA LEU A 76 1.91 -4.92 -3.34
C LEU A 76 2.13 -5.50 -4.74
N GLY A 77 1.76 -4.75 -5.77
CA GLY A 77 2.11 -5.02 -7.16
C GLY A 77 3.18 -4.04 -7.64
N TYR A 78 4.18 -4.52 -8.37
CA TYR A 78 5.29 -3.70 -8.88
C TYR A 78 5.41 -3.77 -10.40
N GLY A 79 5.74 -2.64 -11.03
CA GLY A 79 5.91 -2.53 -12.48
C GLY A 79 4.60 -2.76 -13.21
N VAL A 80 3.58 -1.97 -12.88
CA VAL A 80 2.22 -2.18 -13.38
C VAL A 80 2.11 -1.90 -14.89
N ALA A 81 1.57 -2.86 -15.62
CA ALA A 81 1.01 -2.74 -16.96
C ALA A 81 -0.51 -3.03 -16.88
N PRO A 82 -1.38 -2.01 -16.71
CA PRO A 82 -2.75 -2.23 -16.25
C PRO A 82 -3.64 -2.95 -17.26
N THR A 83 -4.28 -4.04 -16.84
CA THR A 83 -5.29 -4.78 -17.62
C THR A 83 -6.69 -4.14 -17.51
N ALA A 84 -7.61 -4.50 -18.41
CA ALA A 84 -8.99 -4.01 -18.35
C ALA A 84 -9.73 -4.52 -17.10
N GLU A 85 -9.43 -5.76 -16.70
CA GLU A 85 -9.98 -6.42 -15.53
C GLU A 85 -9.50 -5.75 -14.24
N LEU A 86 -8.19 -5.43 -14.13
CA LEU A 86 -7.68 -4.67 -12.99
C LEU A 86 -8.36 -3.30 -12.91
N ARG A 87 -8.43 -2.56 -14.02
CA ARG A 87 -9.09 -1.24 -14.05
C ARG A 87 -10.55 -1.30 -13.58
N THR A 88 -11.29 -2.30 -14.06
CA THR A 88 -12.70 -2.50 -13.65
C THR A 88 -12.82 -2.77 -12.16
N GLU A 89 -11.92 -3.58 -11.59
CA GLU A 89 -11.90 -3.87 -10.15
C GLU A 89 -11.53 -2.62 -9.34
N LEU A 90 -10.54 -1.84 -9.77
CA LEU A 90 -10.16 -0.59 -9.11
C LEU A 90 -11.30 0.43 -9.14
N ASP A 91 -12.01 0.57 -10.27
CA ASP A 91 -13.19 1.44 -10.37
C ASP A 91 -14.28 1.00 -9.37
N ARG A 92 -14.53 -0.31 -9.23
CA ARG A 92 -15.45 -0.85 -8.22
C ARG A 92 -15.01 -0.48 -6.80
N LEU A 93 -13.74 -0.66 -6.48
CA LEU A 93 -13.17 -0.38 -5.16
C LEU A 93 -13.16 1.12 -4.83
N GLN A 94 -12.95 2.00 -5.80
CA GLN A 94 -13.06 3.44 -5.60
C GLN A 94 -14.50 3.88 -5.35
N ASN A 95 -15.48 3.28 -6.03
CA ASN A 95 -16.89 3.52 -5.73
C ASN A 95 -17.27 3.05 -4.32
N ASP A 96 -16.83 1.85 -3.91
CA ASP A 96 -16.99 1.36 -2.52
C ASP A 96 -16.40 2.37 -1.51
N ARG A 97 -15.17 2.86 -1.75
CA ARG A 97 -14.53 3.87 -0.89
C ARG A 97 -15.35 5.14 -0.75
N ILE A 98 -15.91 5.64 -1.85
CA ILE A 98 -16.72 6.86 -1.85
C ILE A 98 -18.03 6.64 -1.07
N GLU A 99 -18.75 5.56 -1.36
CA GLU A 99 -20.02 5.24 -0.68
C GLU A 99 -19.82 4.99 0.81
N ARG A 100 -18.80 4.22 1.16
CA ARG A 100 -18.38 3.98 2.53
C ARG A 100 -17.93 5.27 3.22
N GLY A 101 -17.16 6.10 2.53
CA GLY A 101 -16.70 7.39 3.02
C GLY A 101 -17.87 8.28 3.42
N ARG A 102 -18.90 8.39 2.57
CA ARG A 102 -20.17 9.10 2.87
C ARG A 102 -20.80 8.57 4.15
N ALA A 103 -21.01 7.25 4.24
CA ALA A 103 -21.66 6.64 5.39
C ALA A 103 -20.91 6.87 6.71
N ILE A 104 -19.57 6.87 6.67
CA ILE A 104 -18.76 7.15 7.85
C ILE A 104 -18.84 8.63 8.23
N ILE A 105 -18.74 9.54 7.26
CA ILE A 105 -18.85 10.99 7.50
C ILE A 105 -20.21 11.31 8.11
N ASP A 106 -21.31 10.84 7.52
CA ASP A 106 -22.67 11.04 8.02
C ASP A 106 -22.81 10.56 9.48
N CYS A 107 -22.29 9.36 9.79
CA CYS A 107 -22.31 8.82 11.15
C CYS A 107 -21.49 9.68 12.12
N VAL A 108 -20.30 10.14 11.71
CA VAL A 108 -19.41 10.94 12.55
C VAL A 108 -20.05 12.29 12.86
N GLU A 109 -20.59 12.98 11.84
CA GLU A 109 -21.24 14.28 12.00
C GLU A 109 -22.46 14.19 12.91
N GLU A 110 -23.31 13.16 12.75
CA GLU A 110 -24.44 12.92 13.65
C GLU A 110 -23.99 12.61 15.08
N ARG A 111 -22.96 11.77 15.24
CA ARG A 111 -22.51 11.28 16.55
C ARG A 111 -21.77 12.34 17.36
N LEU A 112 -20.94 13.14 16.69
CA LEU A 112 -20.09 14.13 17.33
C LEU A 112 -20.69 15.55 17.31
N ASP A 113 -21.86 15.73 16.69
CA ASP A 113 -22.53 17.02 16.52
C ASP A 113 -21.58 18.07 15.89
N CYS A 114 -20.90 17.67 14.80
CA CYS A 114 -19.92 18.48 14.09
C CYS A 114 -20.17 18.47 12.57
N ASP A 115 -19.56 19.42 11.85
CA ASP A 115 -19.50 19.45 10.38
C ASP A 115 -18.05 19.24 9.96
N LEU A 116 -17.78 18.13 9.26
CA LEU A 116 -16.44 17.81 8.77
C LEU A 116 -16.11 18.55 7.48
N ALA A 117 -17.12 19.04 6.73
CA ALA A 117 -16.98 19.66 5.41
C ALA A 117 -16.07 18.85 4.46
N LEU A 118 -16.12 17.51 4.58
CA LEU A 118 -15.28 16.58 3.84
C LEU A 118 -16.09 15.94 2.72
N GLU A 119 -15.70 16.21 1.47
CA GLU A 119 -16.32 15.57 0.31
C GLU A 119 -15.65 14.21 0.02
N PRO A 120 -16.43 13.11 0.00
CA PRO A 120 -15.92 11.79 -0.34
C PRO A 120 -15.67 11.68 -1.84
N THR A 121 -14.39 11.53 -2.18
CA THR A 121 -13.84 11.43 -3.54
C THR A 121 -12.94 10.19 -3.65
N GLU A 122 -12.45 9.88 -4.86
CA GLU A 122 -11.52 8.78 -5.06
C GLU A 122 -10.28 8.90 -4.16
N GLY A 123 -9.78 7.77 -3.66
CA GLY A 123 -8.68 7.73 -2.69
C GLY A 123 -9.12 7.99 -1.26
N ILE A 124 -10.38 8.38 -1.00
CA ILE A 124 -10.85 8.56 0.37
C ILE A 124 -10.67 7.27 1.19
N GLY A 125 -10.32 7.46 2.46
CA GLY A 125 -10.05 6.41 3.42
C GLY A 125 -10.24 6.95 4.83
N ARG A 126 -10.28 6.05 5.81
CA ARG A 126 -10.39 6.44 7.22
C ARG A 126 -9.30 7.42 7.67
N PRO A 127 -8.04 7.36 7.19
CA PRO A 127 -7.03 8.35 7.55
C PRO A 127 -7.42 9.78 7.16
N HIS A 128 -8.14 9.99 6.06
CA HIS A 128 -8.67 11.31 5.68
C HIS A 128 -9.70 11.79 6.71
N ILE A 129 -10.66 10.94 7.07
CA ILE A 129 -11.73 11.26 8.01
C ILE A 129 -11.15 11.54 9.40
N ALA A 130 -10.23 10.71 9.90
CA ALA A 130 -9.56 10.93 11.19
C ALA A 130 -8.79 12.25 11.23
N ARG A 131 -8.11 12.62 10.15
CA ARG A 131 -7.42 13.92 10.04
C ARG A 131 -8.40 15.10 10.09
N THR A 132 -9.58 14.95 9.50
CA THR A 132 -10.62 15.99 9.53
C THR A 132 -11.28 16.09 10.89
N ILE A 133 -11.57 14.95 11.55
CA ILE A 133 -12.03 14.92 12.95
C ILE A 133 -11.03 15.65 13.85
N ALA A 134 -9.74 15.36 13.73
CA ALA A 134 -8.70 16.00 14.54
C ALA A 134 -8.51 17.51 14.30
N ARG A 135 -9.14 18.06 13.25
CA ARG A 135 -9.11 19.49 12.90
C ARG A 135 -10.46 20.17 13.13
N SER A 136 -11.51 19.41 13.42
CA SER A 136 -12.84 19.95 13.69
C SER A 136 -12.95 20.37 15.16
N ASP A 137 -14.14 20.81 15.57
CA ASP A 137 -14.45 21.16 16.96
C ASP A 137 -14.68 19.92 17.86
N ALA A 138 -14.53 18.71 17.33
CA ALA A 138 -14.64 17.47 18.08
C ALA A 138 -13.42 17.23 18.99
N ASP A 139 -13.64 16.69 20.19
CA ASP A 139 -12.58 16.44 21.19
C ASP A 139 -11.84 15.11 20.93
N TYR A 140 -11.30 14.95 19.72
CA TYR A 140 -10.57 13.76 19.29
C TYR A 140 -9.31 14.15 18.53
N ASP A 141 -8.18 13.53 18.85
CA ASP A 141 -7.01 13.52 17.97
C ASP A 141 -7.11 12.39 16.93
N TYR A 142 -6.09 12.27 16.09
CA TYR A 142 -6.07 11.29 15.00
C TYR A 142 -6.18 9.85 15.55
N GLU A 143 -5.39 9.54 16.58
CA GLU A 143 -5.37 8.24 17.23
C GLU A 143 -6.70 7.94 17.96
N GLY A 144 -7.25 8.92 18.68
CA GLY A 144 -8.54 8.82 19.38
C GLY A 144 -9.71 8.59 18.42
N ALA A 145 -9.70 9.24 17.25
CA ALA A 145 -10.71 9.00 16.22
C ALA A 145 -10.71 7.52 15.77
N PHE A 146 -9.53 6.92 15.57
CA PHE A 146 -9.41 5.50 15.26
C PHE A 146 -9.78 4.61 16.44
N ALA A 147 -9.41 4.97 17.66
CA ALA A 147 -9.67 4.14 18.83
C ALA A 147 -11.15 4.05 19.21
N GLU A 148 -11.92 5.12 18.97
CA GLU A 148 -13.28 5.24 19.56
C GLU A 148 -14.40 5.48 18.55
N VAL A 149 -14.10 5.95 17.33
CA VAL A 149 -15.13 6.44 16.40
C VAL A 149 -15.17 5.63 15.10
N ILE A 150 -14.04 5.54 14.39
CA ILE A 150 -13.99 5.00 13.02
C ILE A 150 -13.11 3.74 12.85
N GLY A 151 -12.45 3.27 13.92
CA GLY A 151 -11.66 2.04 13.92
C GLY A 151 -12.50 0.80 13.65
N ASN A 152 -11.84 -0.36 13.58
CA ASN A 152 -12.56 -1.62 13.47
C ASN A 152 -13.49 -1.78 14.69
N ASP A 153 -14.71 -2.25 14.46
CA ASP A 153 -15.75 -2.43 15.49
C ASP A 153 -16.19 -1.15 16.24
N CYS A 154 -15.74 0.03 15.80
CA CYS A 154 -16.16 1.30 16.36
C CYS A 154 -17.54 1.73 15.83
N PRO A 155 -18.24 2.69 16.48
CA PRO A 155 -19.63 3.05 16.16
C PRO A 155 -19.86 3.50 14.72
N CYS A 156 -18.90 4.19 14.11
CA CYS A 156 -18.97 4.65 12.72
C CYS A 156 -18.11 3.78 11.79
N PHE A 157 -17.82 2.55 12.18
CA PHE A 157 -17.18 1.60 11.28
C PHE A 157 -18.17 1.11 10.24
N VAL A 158 -17.75 1.18 8.98
CA VAL A 158 -18.42 0.52 7.86
C VAL A 158 -17.40 -0.43 7.24
N ALA A 159 -17.80 -1.67 6.95
CA ALA A 159 -16.92 -2.64 6.29
C ALA A 159 -16.69 -2.26 4.81
N ARG A 160 -15.63 -2.80 4.21
CA ARG A 160 -15.32 -2.62 2.78
C ARG A 160 -15.77 -3.85 1.99
N ASP A 161 -16.22 -3.66 0.76
CA ASP A 161 -16.44 -4.76 -0.19
C ASP A 161 -15.15 -5.04 -1.00
N LEU A 162 -14.34 -5.99 -0.51
CA LEU A 162 -13.02 -6.30 -1.05
C LEU A 162 -13.03 -7.54 -1.95
N PRO A 163 -12.15 -7.63 -2.97
CA PRO A 163 -11.94 -8.88 -3.67
C PRO A 163 -11.35 -9.93 -2.73
N THR A 164 -11.63 -11.21 -2.99
CA THR A 164 -10.92 -12.30 -2.30
C THR A 164 -9.43 -12.26 -2.63
N PHE A 165 -8.60 -12.83 -1.76
CA PHE A 165 -7.17 -12.99 -1.98
C PHE A 165 -6.85 -13.60 -3.35
N GLU A 166 -7.52 -14.70 -3.73
CA GLU A 166 -7.27 -15.38 -5.00
C GLU A 166 -7.57 -14.45 -6.19
N ARG A 167 -8.66 -13.68 -6.10
CA ARG A 167 -9.03 -12.73 -7.16
C ARG A 167 -8.04 -11.57 -7.23
N GLY A 168 -7.70 -10.97 -6.11
CA GLY A 168 -6.77 -9.83 -6.06
C GLY A 168 -5.37 -10.21 -6.49
N ALA A 169 -4.84 -11.34 -5.99
CA ALA A 169 -3.52 -11.84 -6.37
C ALA A 169 -3.46 -12.19 -7.86
N ALA A 170 -4.50 -12.81 -8.44
CA ALA A 170 -4.54 -13.10 -9.87
C ALA A 170 -4.57 -11.81 -10.73
N LEU A 171 -5.37 -10.81 -10.32
CA LEU A 171 -5.40 -9.51 -11.00
C LEU A 171 -4.04 -8.81 -10.99
N LEU A 172 -3.33 -8.85 -9.86
CA LEU A 172 -1.99 -8.30 -9.77
C LEU A 172 -0.97 -9.12 -10.56
N ALA A 173 -1.03 -10.45 -10.52
CA ALA A 173 -0.11 -11.31 -11.28
C ALA A 173 -0.25 -11.12 -12.80
N ASP A 174 -1.45 -10.82 -13.29
CA ASP A 174 -1.68 -10.52 -14.72
C ASP A 174 -1.19 -9.12 -15.13
N ALA A 175 -1.14 -8.18 -14.18
CA ALA A 175 -0.88 -6.77 -14.45
C ALA A 175 0.48 -6.26 -13.94
N CYS A 176 1.16 -7.00 -13.07
CA CYS A 176 2.38 -6.58 -12.38
C CYS A 176 3.50 -7.57 -12.64
N GLY A 177 4.73 -7.09 -12.56
CA GLY A 177 5.92 -7.91 -12.72
C GLY A 177 6.30 -8.74 -11.49
N VAL A 178 5.95 -8.23 -10.31
CA VAL A 178 6.18 -8.88 -9.02
C VAL A 178 4.97 -8.59 -8.13
N VAL A 179 4.47 -9.62 -7.44
CA VAL A 179 3.43 -9.49 -6.41
C VAL A 179 4.01 -9.87 -5.04
N SER A 180 3.82 -9.01 -4.04
CA SER A 180 4.36 -9.19 -2.69
C SER A 180 3.26 -9.14 -1.63
N LEU A 181 3.35 -10.02 -0.64
CA LEU A 181 2.55 -9.86 0.59
C LEU A 181 3.12 -8.72 1.44
N ALA A 182 2.30 -7.71 1.77
CA ALA A 182 2.72 -6.55 2.56
C ALA A 182 2.68 -6.83 4.07
N HIS A 183 3.68 -6.32 4.78
CA HIS A 183 3.82 -6.22 6.23
C HIS A 183 3.11 -7.31 7.05
N PRO A 184 3.47 -8.60 6.86
CA PRO A 184 2.72 -9.73 7.42
C PRO A 184 2.61 -9.73 8.95
N LEU A 185 3.54 -9.09 9.65
CA LEU A 185 3.55 -9.02 11.12
C LEU A 185 2.66 -7.88 11.68
N ARG A 186 1.98 -7.11 10.82
CA ARG A 186 0.99 -6.09 11.21
C ARG A 186 -0.38 -6.69 11.50
N TYR A 187 -0.71 -7.81 10.87
CA TYR A 187 -2.02 -8.46 11.00
C TYR A 187 -2.17 -9.16 12.35
N ASP A 188 -3.43 -9.35 12.77
CA ASP A 188 -3.76 -10.02 14.04
C ASP A 188 -3.34 -11.50 14.05
N ASP A 189 -3.37 -12.16 12.88
CA ASP A 189 -2.84 -13.51 12.68
C ASP A 189 -1.75 -13.52 11.58
N PRO A 190 -0.49 -13.21 11.93
CA PRO A 190 0.61 -13.25 10.98
C PRO A 190 0.87 -14.65 10.39
N ALA A 191 0.52 -15.72 11.11
CA ALA A 191 0.75 -17.08 10.63
C ALA A 191 -0.21 -17.43 9.49
N ALA A 192 -1.48 -17.04 9.62
CA ALA A 192 -2.46 -17.17 8.55
C ALA A 192 -2.11 -16.29 7.34
N ALA A 193 -1.70 -15.04 7.57
CA ALA A 193 -1.24 -14.16 6.49
C ALA A 193 -0.04 -14.75 5.74
N LEU A 194 0.98 -15.25 6.45
CA LEU A 194 2.16 -15.87 5.82
C LEU A 194 1.84 -17.19 5.10
N ALA A 195 0.75 -17.89 5.43
CA ALA A 195 0.34 -19.08 4.71
C ALA A 195 -0.10 -18.76 3.26
N LEU A 196 -0.56 -17.53 3.01
CA LEU A 196 -0.94 -17.04 1.68
C LEU A 196 0.26 -16.92 0.72
N ALA A 197 1.47 -16.82 1.27
CA ALA A 197 2.71 -16.80 0.50
C ALA A 197 2.99 -18.13 -0.25
N ALA A 198 2.21 -19.17 0.02
CA ALA A 198 2.23 -20.43 -0.74
C ALA A 198 1.49 -20.36 -2.09
N SER A 199 0.79 -19.25 -2.37
CA SER A 199 0.10 -19.02 -3.64
C SER A 199 1.09 -18.88 -4.80
N ASP A 200 0.77 -19.46 -5.95
CA ASP A 200 1.54 -19.30 -7.19
C ASP A 200 1.49 -17.86 -7.75
N HIS A 201 0.62 -17.00 -7.20
CA HIS A 201 0.51 -15.59 -7.56
C HIS A 201 1.28 -14.65 -6.63
N VAL A 202 2.02 -15.18 -5.64
CA VAL A 202 2.86 -14.38 -4.74
C VAL A 202 4.32 -14.69 -5.04
N ASP A 203 5.07 -13.67 -5.44
CA ASP A 203 6.50 -13.77 -5.78
C ASP A 203 7.40 -13.37 -4.60
N ALA A 204 6.88 -12.59 -3.67
CA ALA A 204 7.68 -11.93 -2.64
C ALA A 204 6.92 -11.74 -1.32
N VAL A 205 7.66 -11.45 -0.25
CA VAL A 205 7.10 -11.02 1.03
C VAL A 205 7.88 -9.83 1.54
N GLU A 206 7.17 -8.83 2.05
CA GLU A 206 7.76 -7.66 2.68
C GLU A 206 8.42 -8.06 3.99
N ARG A 207 9.74 -8.13 3.97
CA ARG A 207 10.58 -8.51 5.10
C ARG A 207 11.00 -7.28 5.90
N TYR A 208 11.31 -6.19 5.20
CA TYR A 208 11.80 -4.96 5.82
C TYR A 208 10.67 -3.94 5.92
N TYR A 209 10.19 -3.73 7.14
CA TYR A 209 9.11 -2.81 7.46
C TYR A 209 9.31 -2.22 8.86
N ASP A 210 8.97 -0.95 9.06
CA ASP A 210 9.04 -0.30 10.38
C ASP A 210 7.75 -0.52 11.16
N TYR A 211 7.73 -1.54 12.03
CA TYR A 211 6.57 -1.86 12.87
C TYR A 211 6.38 -0.91 14.06
N GLY A 212 7.26 0.09 14.25
CA GLY A 212 7.25 0.99 15.41
C GLY A 212 7.53 0.28 16.75
N ARG A 213 7.88 -1.01 16.70
CA ARG A 213 8.19 -1.87 17.85
C ARG A 213 9.13 -2.99 17.43
N PRO A 214 9.91 -3.58 18.35
CA PRO A 214 10.64 -4.80 18.06
C PRO A 214 9.69 -5.95 17.67
N VAL A 215 10.02 -6.65 16.59
CA VAL A 215 9.28 -7.82 16.10
C VAL A 215 10.23 -8.98 15.81
N ASP A 216 9.73 -10.21 15.90
CA ASP A 216 10.45 -11.39 15.42
C ASP A 216 10.16 -11.60 13.93
N VAL A 217 11.17 -11.37 13.09
CA VAL A 217 11.09 -11.54 11.63
C VAL A 217 11.31 -12.99 11.17
N ALA A 218 11.69 -13.90 12.07
CA ALA A 218 11.98 -15.29 11.71
C ALA A 218 10.82 -16.03 11.01
N PRO A 219 9.53 -15.80 11.34
CA PRO A 219 8.42 -16.36 10.57
C PRO A 219 8.43 -15.94 9.10
N VAL A 220 8.76 -14.68 8.82
CA VAL A 220 8.83 -14.12 7.46
C VAL A 220 9.97 -14.76 6.68
N THR A 221 11.18 -14.81 7.26
CA THR A 221 12.35 -15.47 6.65
C THR A 221 12.06 -16.94 6.34
N ARG A 222 11.41 -17.68 7.25
CA ARG A 222 11.03 -19.08 7.00
C ARG A 222 10.02 -19.24 5.87
N ALA A 223 9.10 -18.30 5.68
CA ALA A 223 8.14 -18.34 4.58
C ALA A 223 8.86 -18.09 3.25
N ILE A 224 9.72 -17.07 3.20
CA ILE A 224 10.57 -16.74 2.04
C ILE A 224 11.40 -17.95 1.60
N GLU A 225 12.16 -18.57 2.53
CA GLU A 225 12.99 -19.74 2.24
C GLU A 225 12.17 -20.96 1.80
N ARG A 226 11.03 -21.20 2.44
CA ARG A 226 10.16 -22.36 2.17
C ARG A 226 9.57 -22.32 0.77
N HIS A 227 9.20 -21.14 0.31
CA HIS A 227 8.48 -20.94 -0.95
C HIS A 227 9.39 -20.39 -2.06
N GLY A 228 10.65 -20.08 -1.77
CA GLY A 228 11.60 -19.57 -2.75
C GLY A 228 11.26 -18.16 -3.22
N LEU A 229 10.73 -17.33 -2.32
CA LEU A 229 10.22 -15.99 -2.62
C LEU A 229 11.35 -14.95 -2.58
N LEU A 230 11.09 -13.80 -3.17
CA LEU A 230 11.93 -12.62 -3.02
C LEU A 230 11.65 -11.90 -1.70
N GLU A 231 12.63 -11.11 -1.28
CA GLU A 231 12.45 -10.16 -0.18
C GLU A 231 12.10 -8.80 -0.76
N THR A 232 11.08 -8.16 -0.22
CA THR A 232 10.77 -6.75 -0.46
C THR A 232 10.85 -5.97 0.83
N GLY A 233 10.78 -4.65 0.71
CA GLY A 233 10.86 -3.77 1.87
C GLY A 233 10.55 -2.34 1.51
N GLY A 234 9.86 -1.67 2.41
CA GLY A 234 9.55 -0.26 2.28
C GLY A 234 9.10 0.36 3.59
N SER A 235 9.03 1.68 3.58
CA SER A 235 8.71 2.46 4.77
C SER A 235 7.21 2.53 5.06
N ASP A 236 6.36 2.18 4.10
CA ASP A 236 4.91 2.43 4.15
C ASP A 236 4.65 3.93 4.42
N ALA A 237 5.46 4.78 3.76
CA ALA A 237 5.47 6.21 4.00
C ALA A 237 4.18 6.85 3.51
N HIS A 238 3.43 7.41 4.45
CA HIS A 238 2.30 8.30 4.20
C HIS A 238 2.67 9.78 4.44
N ASP A 239 3.92 10.03 4.85
CA ASP A 239 4.51 11.35 5.03
C ASP A 239 5.61 11.59 3.99
N GLY A 240 6.47 12.59 4.22
CA GLY A 240 7.58 12.92 3.31
C GLY A 240 8.91 12.24 3.69
N VAL A 241 8.90 11.20 4.54
CA VAL A 241 10.13 10.58 5.05
C VAL A 241 10.24 9.16 4.50
N LEU A 242 11.14 8.99 3.54
CA LEU A 242 11.43 7.71 2.89
C LEU A 242 12.60 6.98 3.56
N GLY A 243 12.79 5.71 3.23
CA GLY A 243 13.98 4.94 3.58
C GLY A 243 14.08 4.55 5.06
N ARG A 244 12.98 4.61 5.82
CA ARG A 244 12.93 4.07 7.20
C ARG A 244 13.16 2.55 7.22
N ALA A 245 12.64 1.89 6.20
CA ALA A 245 12.89 0.51 5.85
C ALA A 245 12.96 0.42 4.31
N GLY A 246 13.54 -0.66 3.81
CA GLY A 246 13.82 -0.82 2.38
C GLY A 246 14.91 -1.86 2.14
N LEU A 247 15.17 -2.13 0.86
CA LEU A 247 16.19 -3.08 0.43
C LEU A 247 17.56 -2.43 0.37
N ASP A 248 18.61 -3.16 0.75
CA ASP A 248 19.98 -2.77 0.43
C ASP A 248 20.36 -3.10 -1.03
N GLY A 249 21.62 -2.88 -1.42
CA GLY A 249 22.05 -3.05 -2.81
C GLY A 249 21.95 -4.48 -3.34
N ASP A 250 22.35 -5.47 -2.55
CA ASP A 250 22.38 -6.87 -3.00
C ASP A 250 20.94 -7.42 -3.08
N GLU A 251 20.09 -7.04 -2.12
CA GLU A 251 18.68 -7.42 -2.08
C GLU A 251 17.89 -6.76 -3.21
N TYR A 252 18.15 -5.47 -3.46
CA TYR A 252 17.52 -4.75 -4.55
C TYR A 252 17.93 -5.31 -5.91
N ASP A 253 19.18 -5.75 -6.10
CA ASP A 253 19.61 -6.37 -7.36
C ASP A 253 18.80 -7.63 -7.69
N ALA A 254 18.53 -8.49 -6.70
CA ALA A 254 17.69 -9.68 -6.90
C ALA A 254 16.24 -9.32 -7.30
N PHE A 255 15.66 -8.33 -6.61
CA PHE A 255 14.32 -7.81 -6.94
C PHE A 255 14.28 -7.20 -8.34
N ARG A 256 15.26 -6.37 -8.68
CA ARG A 256 15.42 -5.68 -9.97
C ARG A 256 15.56 -6.68 -11.13
N GLU A 257 16.31 -7.76 -10.95
CA GLU A 257 16.44 -8.82 -11.96
C GLU A 257 15.11 -9.52 -12.23
N ARG A 258 14.34 -9.86 -11.19
CA ARG A 258 13.00 -10.46 -11.35
C ARG A 258 12.06 -9.50 -12.06
N LEU A 259 12.00 -8.25 -11.59
CA LEU A 259 11.11 -7.24 -12.16
C LEU A 259 11.46 -7.01 -13.64
N ALA A 260 12.73 -6.77 -13.96
CA ALA A 260 13.17 -6.56 -15.35
C ALA A 260 12.87 -7.75 -16.28
N ALA A 261 12.85 -8.99 -15.79
CA ALA A 261 12.52 -10.17 -16.58
C ALA A 261 11.02 -10.29 -16.94
N SER A 262 10.16 -9.58 -16.20
CA SER A 262 8.71 -9.59 -16.39
C SER A 262 8.19 -8.41 -17.23
N LEU A 263 8.99 -7.35 -17.36
CA LEU A 263 8.60 -6.13 -18.06
C LEU A 263 8.56 -6.33 -19.59
N PRO A 264 7.64 -5.64 -20.29
CA PRO A 264 7.61 -5.61 -21.75
C PRO A 264 8.92 -5.08 -22.38
N GLU A 265 9.20 -5.49 -23.62
CA GLU A 265 10.33 -4.94 -24.38
C GLU A 265 10.22 -3.42 -24.54
N GLY A 266 11.31 -2.70 -24.25
CA GLY A 266 11.40 -1.25 -24.43
C GLY A 266 11.09 -0.42 -23.18
N VAL A 267 10.63 -1.03 -22.08
CA VAL A 267 10.52 -0.36 -20.78
C VAL A 267 11.93 -0.14 -20.18
N PRO A 268 12.22 1.03 -19.58
CA PRO A 268 13.46 1.25 -18.83
C PRO A 268 13.66 0.15 -17.80
N ARG A 269 14.93 -0.24 -17.60
CA ARG A 269 15.23 -1.19 -16.52
C ARG A 269 15.24 -0.42 -15.19
N PRO A 270 14.63 -0.99 -14.13
CA PRO A 270 14.76 -0.46 -12.78
C PRO A 270 16.22 -0.36 -12.39
#